data_AF-A0A1I6U6Z6-F1
#
_entry.id   AF-A0A1I6U6Z6-F1
#
_cell.length_a   1.000
_cell.length_b   1.000
_cell.length_c   1.000
_cell.angle_alpha   90.00
_cell.angle_beta   90.00
_cell.angle_gamma   90.00
#
_symmetry.space_group_name_H-M   'P 1'
#
loop_
_entity.id
_entity.type
_entity.pdbx_description
1 polymer ?
#
loop_
_entity_poly.entity_id
_entity_poly.type
_entity_poly.pdbx_seq_one_letter_code
_entity_poly.pdbx_strand_id
1 'polypeptide(L)'
;MTDRNLTEPRDAAAGAGPAPRTALWKRRLFEAEAGLTRFVVETRAGAHLHSLLKVKAALFAALPPGSGTEAEWKAAFFRGQALMEQFVVTHFGHGQLAAWAASNSAVYAAVDPAPKHDATVPLERLDHQAGLYGSATAWEEHGPDRAVLRIGHCAIWDYRELARGRGVPLTLASPCEYCVPATTAMITAKGLHARHELTREVEGPGCVWSAERELPRPGSAD
;
A
#
# COMPACT_ATOMS: atom_id res chain seq x y z
N MET A 1 -32.16 4.72 -31.91
CA MET A 1 -31.16 5.68 -32.40
C MET A 1 -30.64 6.43 -31.18
N THR A 2 -29.53 5.92 -30.64
CA THR A 2 -28.64 6.50 -29.60
C THR A 2 -29.26 7.10 -28.33
N ASP A 3 -29.47 6.22 -27.34
CA ASP A 3 -29.32 6.54 -25.92
C ASP A 3 -27.83 6.72 -25.62
N ARG A 4 -27.41 7.93 -25.27
CA ARG A 4 -26.11 8.22 -24.64
C ARG A 4 -26.36 8.52 -23.16
N ASN A 5 -26.45 7.48 -22.35
CA ASN A 5 -26.25 7.63 -20.91
C ASN A 5 -24.74 7.63 -20.67
N LEU A 6 -24.15 8.81 -20.74
CA LEU A 6 -22.79 9.07 -20.29
C LEU A 6 -22.82 8.99 -18.76
N THR A 7 -22.29 7.90 -18.23
CA THR A 7 -22.00 7.76 -16.81
C THR A 7 -21.00 8.86 -16.43
N GLU A 8 -21.46 9.87 -15.69
CA GLU A 8 -20.59 10.91 -15.14
C GLU A 8 -19.52 10.28 -14.24
N PRO A 9 -18.27 10.75 -14.29
CA PRO A 9 -17.23 10.28 -13.39
C PRO A 9 -17.58 10.77 -11.98
N ARG A 10 -17.85 9.84 -11.06
CA ARG A 10 -18.00 10.17 -9.64
C ARG A 10 -16.64 10.62 -9.12
N ASP A 11 -16.55 11.90 -8.77
CA ASP A 11 -15.55 12.53 -7.89
C ASP A 11 -15.56 11.91 -6.47
N ALA A 12 -15.39 10.58 -6.36
CA ALA A 12 -15.50 9.87 -5.09
C ALA A 12 -14.22 9.94 -4.23
N ALA A 13 -13.09 10.36 -4.80
CA ALA A 13 -11.84 10.54 -4.04
C ALA A 13 -11.64 11.96 -3.47
N ALA A 14 -12.44 12.94 -3.90
CA ALA A 14 -12.28 14.35 -3.50
C ALA A 14 -13.02 14.74 -2.19
N GLY A 15 -13.79 13.82 -1.59
CA GLY A 15 -14.78 14.16 -0.55
C GLY A 15 -14.39 13.91 0.92
N ALA A 16 -13.24 13.31 1.21
CA ALA A 16 -12.86 13.05 2.61
C ALA A 16 -12.12 14.27 3.19
N GLY A 17 -12.74 14.97 4.16
CA GLY A 17 -12.10 16.07 4.88
C GLY A 17 -10.76 15.66 5.55
N PRO A 18 -9.98 16.63 6.07
CA PRO A 18 -8.61 16.40 6.56
C PRO A 18 -8.52 15.41 7.75
N ALA A 19 -9.57 15.28 8.55
CA ALA A 19 -9.61 14.37 9.70
C ALA A 19 -9.61 12.87 9.29
N PRO A 20 -10.49 12.41 8.38
CA PRO A 20 -10.41 11.06 7.79
C PRO A 20 -9.04 10.72 7.17
N ARG A 21 -8.43 11.66 6.44
CA ARG A 21 -7.13 11.45 5.78
C ARG A 21 -5.98 11.33 6.78
N THR A 22 -5.99 12.16 7.81
CA THR A 22 -5.03 12.07 8.93
C THR A 22 -5.12 10.74 9.67
N ALA A 23 -6.34 10.25 9.94
CA ALA A 23 -6.55 8.95 10.56
C ALA A 23 -5.99 7.80 9.70
N LEU A 24 -6.12 7.90 8.38
CA LEU A 24 -5.57 6.92 7.46
C LEU A 24 -4.04 6.90 7.52
N TRP A 25 -3.35 8.05 7.50
CA TRP A 25 -1.88 8.10 7.68
C TRP A 25 -1.40 7.43 8.98
N LYS A 26 -2.08 7.73 10.10
CA LYS A 26 -1.81 7.12 11.42
C LYS A 26 -1.91 5.59 11.36
N ARG A 27 -3.01 5.08 10.79
CA ARG A 27 -3.25 3.64 10.65
C ARG A 27 -2.17 2.97 9.80
N ARG A 28 -1.78 3.59 8.68
CA ARG A 28 -0.77 3.02 7.75
C ARG A 28 0.62 2.98 8.36
N LEU A 29 1.00 4.01 9.12
CA LEU A 29 2.26 4.01 9.84
C LEU A 29 2.30 2.92 10.92
N PHE A 30 1.22 2.76 11.68
CA PHE A 30 1.09 1.70 12.67
C PHE A 30 1.21 0.30 12.05
N GLU A 31 0.43 0.02 10.99
CA GLU A 31 0.45 -1.28 10.31
C GLU A 31 1.84 -1.62 9.77
N ALA A 32 2.55 -0.64 9.20
CA ALA A 32 3.89 -0.83 8.66
C ALA A 32 4.94 -1.09 9.76
N GLU A 33 4.87 -0.36 10.88
CA GLU A 33 5.78 -0.53 12.02
C GLU A 33 5.56 -1.87 12.74
N ALA A 34 4.30 -2.23 12.99
CA ALA A 34 3.94 -3.49 13.62
C ALA A 34 4.34 -4.67 12.72
N GLY A 35 4.13 -4.55 11.41
CA GLY A 35 4.50 -5.57 10.44
C GLY A 35 6.01 -5.72 10.27
N LEU A 36 6.80 -4.64 10.37
CA LEU A 36 8.27 -4.72 10.48
C LEU A 36 8.69 -5.48 11.74
N THR A 37 8.07 -5.15 12.88
CA THR A 37 8.36 -5.82 14.16
C THR A 37 8.12 -7.31 14.07
N ARG A 38 6.94 -7.69 13.55
CA ARG A 38 6.58 -9.09 13.30
C ARG A 38 7.57 -9.77 12.34
N PHE A 39 7.95 -9.10 11.25
CA PHE A 39 8.90 -9.64 10.26
C PHE A 39 10.24 -10.00 10.92
N VAL A 40 10.81 -9.11 11.73
CA VAL A 40 12.10 -9.35 12.40
C VAL A 40 12.01 -10.47 13.42
N VAL A 41 10.93 -10.54 14.18
CA VAL A 41 10.69 -11.61 15.16
C VAL A 41 10.65 -12.97 14.47
N GLU A 42 9.96 -13.07 13.33
CA GLU A 42 9.78 -14.33 12.60
C GLU A 42 10.98 -14.77 11.80
N THR A 43 11.73 -13.85 11.18
CA THR A 43 12.81 -14.23 10.29
C THR A 43 14.08 -14.65 11.03
N ARG A 44 14.54 -13.92 12.05
CA ARG A 44 15.88 -14.14 12.64
C ARG A 44 16.05 -13.82 14.13
N ALA A 45 15.09 -14.16 14.98
CA ALA A 45 15.25 -14.38 16.44
C ALA A 45 16.21 -13.41 17.18
N GLY A 46 16.12 -12.10 16.93
CA GLY A 46 16.91 -11.07 17.65
C GLY A 46 18.18 -10.57 16.95
N ALA A 47 18.53 -11.07 15.76
CA ALA A 47 19.57 -10.44 14.93
C ALA A 47 19.16 -8.99 14.59
N HIS A 48 20.12 -8.06 14.64
CA HIS A 48 19.92 -6.63 14.37
C HIS A 48 18.96 -5.90 15.32
N LEU A 49 18.68 -6.44 16.52
CA LEU A 49 17.80 -5.80 17.52
C LEU A 49 18.21 -4.35 17.82
N HIS A 50 19.51 -4.08 17.97
CA HIS A 50 19.98 -2.71 18.21
C HIS A 50 19.66 -1.77 17.06
N SER A 51 19.81 -2.22 15.80
CA SER A 51 19.42 -1.45 14.63
C SER A 51 17.90 -1.25 14.56
N LEU A 52 17.11 -2.26 14.90
CA LEU A 52 15.66 -2.17 14.97
C LEU A 52 15.22 -1.14 16.03
N LEU A 53 15.85 -1.15 17.21
CA LEU A 53 15.57 -0.17 18.27
C LEU A 53 15.91 1.26 17.83
N LYS A 54 16.98 1.47 17.06
CA LYS A 54 17.29 2.78 16.46
C LYS A 54 16.22 3.23 15.48
N VAL A 55 15.74 2.33 14.62
CA VAL A 55 14.63 2.62 13.69
C VAL A 55 13.38 3.00 14.46
N LYS A 56 12.99 2.23 15.48
CA LYS A 56 11.83 2.52 16.35
C LYS A 56 11.96 3.86 17.06
N ALA A 57 13.13 4.14 17.64
CA ALA A 57 13.38 5.43 18.28
C ALA A 57 13.23 6.60 17.29
N ALA A 58 13.78 6.47 16.08
CA ALA A 58 13.66 7.49 15.04
C ALA A 58 12.21 7.67 14.53
N LEU A 59 11.45 6.57 14.42
CA LEU A 59 10.03 6.60 14.08
C LEU A 59 9.23 7.37 15.13
N PHE A 60 9.36 7.01 16.40
CA PHE A 60 8.60 7.61 17.49
C PHE A 60 9.01 9.07 17.76
N ALA A 61 10.28 9.41 17.63
CA ALA A 61 10.75 10.79 17.75
C ALA A 61 10.21 11.71 16.62
N ALA A 62 9.82 11.14 15.48
CA ALA A 62 9.27 11.88 14.35
C ALA A 62 7.74 11.95 14.35
N LEU A 63 7.06 11.38 15.36
CA LEU A 63 5.60 11.43 15.42
C LEU A 63 5.11 12.85 15.72
N PRO A 64 4.15 13.37 14.93
CA PRO A 64 3.47 14.60 15.27
C PRO A 64 2.66 14.42 16.57
N PRO A 65 2.29 15.52 17.27
CA PRO A 65 1.31 15.44 18.34
C PRO A 65 -0.01 14.84 17.83
N GLY A 66 -0.87 14.34 18.73
CA GLY A 66 -2.15 13.75 18.35
C GLY A 66 -3.03 14.67 17.49
N SER A 67 -2.93 15.98 17.73
CA SER A 67 -3.56 17.09 17.01
C SER A 67 -2.79 17.57 15.76
N GLY A 68 -1.70 16.89 15.38
CA GLY A 68 -0.91 17.24 14.21
C GLY A 68 -1.72 17.19 12.91
N THR A 69 -1.33 18.04 11.97
CA THR A 69 -1.94 18.22 10.66
C THR A 69 -1.74 17.01 9.75
N GLU A 70 -2.55 16.89 8.69
CA GLU A 70 -2.38 15.83 7.68
C GLU A 70 -0.96 15.85 7.08
N ALA A 71 -0.41 17.04 6.80
CA ALA A 71 0.91 17.18 6.20
C ALA A 71 2.02 16.65 7.11
N GLU A 72 1.94 16.89 8.42
CA GLU A 72 2.89 16.36 9.40
C GLU A 72 2.79 14.83 9.49
N TRP A 73 1.58 14.28 9.50
CA TRP A 73 1.37 12.83 9.51
C TRP A 73 1.83 12.15 8.20
N LYS A 74 1.62 12.80 7.05
CA LYS A 74 2.15 12.37 5.75
C LYS A 74 3.69 12.35 5.76
N ALA A 75 4.32 13.40 6.29
CA ALA A 75 5.77 13.47 6.41
C ALA A 75 6.33 12.37 7.34
N ALA A 76 5.69 12.15 8.48
CA ALA A 76 6.06 11.08 9.42
C ALA A 76 5.92 9.69 8.77
N PHE A 77 4.85 9.45 8.01
CA PHE A 77 4.66 8.20 7.27
C PHE A 77 5.79 7.97 6.27
N PHE A 78 6.11 8.93 5.40
CA PHE A 78 7.16 8.74 4.39
C PHE A 78 8.55 8.59 4.99
N ARG A 79 8.87 9.38 6.01
CA ARG A 79 10.12 9.22 6.75
C ARG A 79 10.20 7.83 7.37
N GLY A 80 9.11 7.37 7.98
CA GLY A 80 9.07 6.06 8.58
C GLY A 80 9.23 4.93 7.57
N GLN A 81 8.49 5.01 6.45
CA GLN A 81 8.61 4.07 5.35
C GLN A 81 10.04 3.99 4.82
N ALA A 82 10.72 5.12 4.61
CA ALA A 82 12.11 5.14 4.16
C ALA A 82 13.07 4.48 5.18
N LEU A 83 12.89 4.73 6.48
CA LEU A 83 13.69 4.11 7.54
C LEU A 83 13.49 2.58 7.58
N MET A 84 12.25 2.12 7.44
CA MET A 84 11.93 0.69 7.43
C MET A 84 12.46 0.00 6.17
N GLU A 85 12.28 0.62 4.99
CA GLU A 85 12.87 0.14 3.73
C GLU A 85 14.40 0.01 3.85
N GLN A 86 15.07 1.06 4.36
CA GLN A 86 16.52 1.05 4.57
C GLN A 86 16.96 -0.08 5.49
N PHE A 87 16.27 -0.26 6.63
CA PHE A 87 16.57 -1.32 7.57
C PHE A 87 16.43 -2.71 6.94
N VAL A 88 15.31 -2.98 6.25
CA VAL A 88 15.06 -4.28 5.62
C VAL A 88 16.12 -4.56 4.57
N VAL A 89 16.39 -3.62 3.66
CA VAL A 89 17.37 -3.82 2.59
C VAL A 89 18.79 -3.97 3.14
N THR A 90 19.20 -3.14 4.10
CA THR A 90 20.56 -3.17 4.66
C THR A 90 20.86 -4.48 5.38
N HIS A 91 19.90 -5.03 6.11
CA HIS A 91 20.13 -6.19 6.98
C HIS A 91 19.67 -7.52 6.38
N PHE A 92 18.73 -7.48 5.43
CA PHE A 92 18.09 -8.68 4.88
C PHE A 92 18.11 -8.73 3.34
N GLY A 93 18.46 -7.62 2.67
CA GLY A 93 18.53 -7.52 1.21
C GLY A 93 17.18 -7.30 0.52
N HIS A 94 17.22 -6.88 -0.74
CA HIS A 94 16.02 -6.62 -1.56
C HIS A 94 15.09 -7.85 -1.68
N GLY A 95 15.66 -9.07 -1.69
CA GLY A 95 14.88 -10.31 -1.76
C GLY A 95 13.93 -10.54 -0.59
N GLN A 96 14.05 -9.79 0.50
CA GLN A 96 13.22 -9.92 1.70
C GLN A 96 12.06 -8.92 1.76
N LEU A 97 11.94 -8.02 0.78
CA LEU A 97 10.81 -7.08 0.69
C LEU A 97 9.46 -7.80 0.61
N ALA A 98 9.39 -8.93 -0.11
CA ALA A 98 8.17 -9.73 -0.22
C ALA A 98 7.77 -10.39 1.13
N ALA A 99 8.75 -10.89 1.89
CA ALA A 99 8.51 -11.46 3.20
C ALA A 99 8.07 -10.40 4.22
N TRP A 100 8.68 -9.21 4.18
CA TRP A 100 8.24 -8.07 4.99
C TRP A 100 6.82 -7.62 4.60
N ALA A 101 6.52 -7.52 3.30
CA ALA A 101 5.18 -7.23 2.80
C ALA A 101 4.12 -8.24 3.29
N ALA A 102 4.42 -9.53 3.25
CA ALA A 102 3.56 -10.58 3.79
C ALA A 102 3.32 -10.38 5.30
N SER A 103 4.35 -9.99 6.05
CA SER A 103 4.22 -9.69 7.47
C SER A 103 3.34 -8.48 7.76
N ASN A 104 3.50 -7.39 7.00
CA ASN A 104 2.62 -6.23 7.07
C ASN A 104 1.16 -6.60 6.74
N SER A 105 0.97 -7.47 5.75
CA SER A 105 -0.37 -7.95 5.38
C SER A 105 -1.02 -8.81 6.46
N ALA A 106 -0.25 -9.62 7.18
CA ALA A 106 -0.76 -10.38 8.33
C ALA A 106 -1.27 -9.45 9.45
N VAL A 107 -0.55 -8.36 9.74
CA VAL A 107 -1.01 -7.32 10.67
C VAL A 107 -2.28 -6.67 10.15
N TYR A 108 -2.31 -6.27 8.88
CA TYR A 108 -3.51 -5.74 8.22
C TYR A 108 -4.72 -6.68 8.41
N ALA A 109 -4.56 -7.96 8.11
CA ALA A 109 -5.64 -8.94 8.23
C ALA A 109 -6.13 -9.13 9.69
N ALA A 110 -5.26 -8.91 10.67
CA ALA A 110 -5.62 -8.99 12.09
C ALA A 110 -6.41 -7.77 12.59
N VAL A 111 -6.17 -6.58 12.01
CA VAL A 111 -6.79 -5.32 12.46
C VAL A 111 -7.92 -4.83 11.57
N ASP A 112 -8.07 -5.39 10.38
CA ASP A 112 -9.08 -4.98 9.41
C ASP A 112 -10.31 -5.90 9.46
N PRO A 113 -11.44 -5.44 10.02
CA PRO A 113 -12.64 -6.25 10.19
C PRO A 113 -13.40 -6.48 8.89
N ALA A 114 -12.99 -5.84 7.79
CA ALA A 114 -13.68 -5.95 6.51
C ALA A 114 -13.73 -7.40 6.00
N PRO A 115 -14.79 -7.79 5.27
CA PRO A 115 -14.98 -9.16 4.79
C PRO A 115 -13.76 -9.74 4.07
N LYS A 116 -13.60 -11.06 4.18
CA LYS A 116 -12.70 -11.84 3.32
C LYS A 116 -13.44 -12.24 2.04
N HIS A 117 -12.67 -12.55 1.00
CA HIS A 117 -13.15 -13.03 -0.30
C HIS A 117 -14.06 -12.06 -1.07
N ASP A 118 -14.08 -10.79 -0.69
CA ASP A 118 -14.69 -9.71 -1.46
C ASP A 118 -13.58 -8.94 -2.19
N ALA A 119 -13.59 -9.01 -3.52
CA ALA A 119 -12.58 -8.41 -4.38
C ALA A 119 -12.55 -6.87 -4.30
N THR A 120 -13.67 -6.23 -3.93
CA THR A 120 -13.72 -4.77 -3.79
C THR A 120 -12.91 -4.29 -2.59
N VAL A 121 -12.95 -5.02 -1.47
CA VAL A 121 -12.34 -4.62 -0.18
C VAL A 121 -10.84 -4.25 -0.29
N PRO A 122 -9.94 -5.11 -0.79
CA PRO A 122 -8.53 -4.75 -0.88
C PRO A 122 -8.25 -3.68 -1.95
N LEU A 123 -9.05 -3.60 -3.02
CA LEU A 123 -8.85 -2.61 -4.07
C LEU A 123 -9.40 -1.22 -3.69
N GLU A 124 -10.49 -1.12 -2.93
CA GLU A 124 -10.93 0.15 -2.32
C GLU A 124 -9.91 0.66 -1.31
N ARG A 125 -9.29 -0.26 -0.56
CA ARG A 125 -8.19 0.08 0.34
C ARG A 125 -6.97 0.62 -0.42
N LEU A 126 -6.69 0.10 -1.62
CA LEU A 126 -5.64 0.60 -2.51
C LEU A 126 -6.03 1.96 -3.12
N ASP A 127 -7.27 2.11 -3.57
CA ASP A 127 -7.82 3.34 -4.14
C ASP A 127 -7.72 4.50 -3.14
N HIS A 128 -8.18 4.29 -1.90
CA HIS A 128 -8.03 5.28 -0.82
C HIS A 128 -6.56 5.63 -0.54
N GLN A 129 -5.65 4.65 -0.59
CA GLN A 129 -4.23 4.89 -0.38
C GLN A 129 -3.60 5.67 -1.54
N ALA A 130 -4.01 5.39 -2.78
CA ALA A 130 -3.58 6.10 -3.97
C ALA A 130 -4.10 7.55 -3.96
N GLY A 131 -5.35 7.76 -3.55
CA GLY A 131 -5.93 9.08 -3.34
C GLY A 131 -5.26 9.90 -2.22
N LEU A 132 -4.62 9.26 -1.23
CA LEU A 132 -3.77 9.97 -0.27
C LEU A 132 -2.53 10.59 -0.92
N TYR A 133 -1.98 9.92 -1.92
CA TYR A 133 -0.81 10.39 -2.67
C TYR A 133 -1.18 11.44 -3.72
N GLY A 134 -2.44 11.48 -4.15
CA GLY A 134 -2.89 12.28 -5.28
C GLY A 134 -2.77 11.54 -6.62
N SER A 135 -2.74 10.20 -6.60
CA SER A 135 -2.75 9.39 -7.81
C SER A 135 -4.11 9.46 -8.51
N ALA A 136 -4.12 9.38 -9.84
CA ALA A 136 -5.34 9.26 -10.62
C ALA A 136 -5.79 7.80 -10.70
N THR A 137 -7.00 7.50 -10.23
CA THR A 137 -7.56 6.15 -10.18
C THR A 137 -8.87 6.04 -10.94
N ALA A 138 -9.13 4.85 -11.50
CA ALA A 138 -10.37 4.52 -12.18
C ALA A 138 -10.68 3.03 -12.01
N TRP A 139 -11.95 2.72 -11.74
CA TRP A 139 -12.42 1.34 -11.72
C TRP A 139 -12.75 0.88 -13.14
N GLU A 140 -12.13 -0.22 -13.58
CA GLU A 140 -12.53 -0.90 -14.81
C GLU A 140 -13.64 -1.92 -14.50
N GLU A 141 -13.56 -2.57 -13.34
CA GLU A 141 -14.58 -3.48 -12.82
C GLU A 141 -14.67 -3.32 -11.30
N HIS A 142 -15.89 -3.28 -10.76
CA HIS A 142 -16.12 -3.13 -9.32
C HIS A 142 -17.23 -4.10 -8.89
N GLY A 143 -16.81 -5.32 -8.53
CA GLY A 143 -17.72 -6.38 -8.10
C GLY A 143 -17.09 -7.27 -7.02
N PRO A 144 -17.92 -7.97 -6.22
CA PRO A 144 -17.44 -8.74 -5.06
C PRO A 144 -16.64 -9.99 -5.45
N ASP A 145 -16.87 -10.56 -6.63
CA ASP A 145 -16.13 -11.75 -7.10
C ASP A 145 -14.88 -11.38 -7.91
N ARG A 146 -14.91 -10.23 -8.58
CA ARG A 146 -13.82 -9.69 -9.38
C ARG A 146 -13.88 -8.17 -9.38
N ALA A 147 -12.74 -7.55 -9.12
CA ALA A 147 -12.58 -6.11 -9.20
C ALA A 147 -11.25 -5.77 -9.87
N VAL A 148 -11.24 -4.67 -10.62
CA VAL A 148 -10.09 -4.19 -11.39
C VAL A 148 -9.96 -2.68 -11.22
N LEU A 149 -8.84 -2.26 -10.64
CA LEU A 149 -8.51 -0.86 -10.38
C LEU A 149 -7.32 -0.45 -11.25
N ARG A 150 -7.51 0.59 -12.06
CA ARG A 150 -6.44 1.28 -12.79
C ARG A 150 -5.93 2.46 -11.97
N ILE A 151 -4.62 2.56 -11.81
CA ILE A 151 -3.90 3.75 -11.37
C ILE A 151 -3.21 4.30 -12.61
N GLY A 152 -3.81 5.31 -13.25
CA GLY A 152 -3.31 5.89 -14.51
C GLY A 152 -2.00 6.64 -14.32
N HIS A 153 -1.86 7.33 -13.19
CA HIS A 153 -0.66 8.03 -12.78
C HIS A 153 -0.33 7.77 -11.32
N CYS A 154 0.89 7.32 -11.06
CA CYS A 154 1.39 6.94 -9.73
C CYS A 154 2.05 8.14 -9.02
N ALA A 155 1.30 8.91 -8.22
CA ALA A 155 1.84 10.12 -7.58
C ALA A 155 2.96 9.84 -6.55
N ILE A 156 3.08 8.61 -6.04
CA ILE A 156 4.22 8.21 -5.20
C ILE A 156 5.51 8.06 -6.02
N TRP A 157 5.40 7.73 -7.31
CA TRP A 157 6.53 7.75 -8.23
C TRP A 157 7.10 9.16 -8.32
N ASP A 158 6.25 10.14 -8.65
CA ASP A 158 6.63 11.55 -8.77
C ASP A 158 7.25 12.11 -7.50
N TYR A 159 6.65 11.80 -6.35
CA TYR A 159 7.21 12.17 -5.06
C TYR A 159 8.65 11.65 -4.88
N ARG A 160 8.90 10.39 -5.27
CA ARG A 160 10.24 9.79 -5.17
C ARG A 160 11.20 10.36 -6.22
N GLU A 161 10.77 10.63 -7.45
CA GLU A 161 11.59 11.30 -8.45
C GLU A 161 11.98 12.71 -8.01
N LEU A 162 11.05 13.48 -7.46
CA LEU A 162 11.33 14.80 -6.91
C LEU A 162 12.35 14.73 -5.76
N ALA A 163 12.23 13.72 -4.89
CA ALA A 163 13.20 13.50 -3.82
C ALA A 163 14.60 13.15 -4.38
N ARG A 164 14.68 12.27 -5.40
CA ARG A 164 15.96 11.96 -6.06
C ARG A 164 16.57 13.18 -6.74
N GLY A 165 15.77 13.99 -7.43
CA GLY A 165 16.21 15.24 -8.05
C GLY A 165 16.75 16.26 -7.04
N ARG A 166 16.37 16.14 -5.77
CA ARG A 166 16.89 16.94 -4.64
C ARG A 166 18.08 16.28 -3.93
N GLY A 167 18.61 15.18 -4.46
CA GLY A 167 19.74 14.46 -3.88
C GLY A 167 19.39 13.61 -2.64
N VAL A 168 18.11 13.35 -2.37
CA VAL A 168 17.72 12.46 -1.28
C VAL A 168 18.06 11.02 -1.66
N PRO A 169 18.90 10.31 -0.88
CA PRO A 169 19.18 8.91 -1.16
C PRO A 169 17.93 8.08 -0.88
N LEU A 170 17.47 7.35 -1.90
CA LEU A 170 16.35 6.41 -1.78
C LEU A 170 16.89 4.98 -1.80
N THR A 171 16.45 4.17 -0.84
CA THR A 171 16.83 2.75 -0.73
C THR A 171 16.36 1.95 -1.94
N LEU A 172 15.13 2.20 -2.41
CA LEU A 172 14.53 1.49 -3.54
C LEU A 172 14.73 2.30 -4.82
N ALA A 173 15.10 1.60 -5.90
CA ALA A 173 15.20 2.14 -7.25
C ALA A 173 13.84 2.56 -7.79
N SER A 174 12.76 1.87 -7.38
CA SER A 174 11.38 2.27 -7.71
C SER A 174 10.43 2.02 -6.53
N PRO A 175 9.30 2.75 -6.42
CA PRO A 175 8.27 2.40 -5.43
C PRO A 175 7.70 0.99 -5.65
N CYS A 176 7.69 0.51 -6.90
CA CYS A 176 7.14 -0.78 -7.29
C CYS A 176 7.83 -1.97 -6.59
N GLU A 177 9.12 -1.85 -6.25
CA GLU A 177 9.87 -2.89 -5.52
C GLU A 177 9.20 -3.31 -4.21
N TYR A 178 8.47 -2.39 -3.57
CA TYR A 178 7.71 -2.70 -2.37
C TYR A 178 6.19 -2.65 -2.58
N CYS A 179 5.68 -1.72 -3.39
CA CYS A 179 4.24 -1.61 -3.64
C CYS A 179 3.65 -2.88 -4.27
N VAL A 180 4.35 -3.52 -5.20
CA VAL A 180 3.88 -4.78 -5.81
C VAL A 180 3.75 -5.91 -4.79
N PRO A 181 4.81 -6.29 -4.05
CA PRO A 181 4.66 -7.34 -3.05
C PRO A 181 3.68 -6.97 -1.93
N ALA A 182 3.63 -5.71 -1.50
CA ALA A 182 2.68 -5.25 -0.48
C ALA A 182 1.22 -5.40 -0.91
N THR A 183 0.86 -4.96 -2.11
CA THR A 183 -0.51 -5.06 -2.63
C THR A 183 -0.89 -6.50 -2.92
N THR A 184 0.02 -7.29 -3.52
CA THR A 184 -0.19 -8.73 -3.70
C THR A 184 -0.47 -9.42 -2.37
N ALA A 185 0.36 -9.21 -1.36
CA ALA A 185 0.17 -9.80 -0.04
C ALA A 185 -1.13 -9.33 0.63
N MET A 186 -1.53 -8.06 0.46
CA MET A 186 -2.78 -7.50 0.98
C MET A 186 -4.01 -8.19 0.39
N ILE A 187 -4.05 -8.35 -0.94
CA ILE A 187 -5.13 -9.04 -1.65
C ILE A 187 -5.17 -10.52 -1.22
N THR A 188 -4.02 -11.20 -1.20
CA THR A 188 -3.93 -12.62 -0.81
C THR A 188 -4.33 -12.86 0.64
N ALA A 189 -4.06 -11.94 1.57
CA ALA A 189 -4.50 -12.09 2.96
C ALA A 189 -6.03 -12.01 3.14
N LYS A 190 -6.75 -11.47 2.16
CA LYS A 190 -8.21 -11.55 2.06
C LYS A 190 -8.70 -12.81 1.35
N GLY A 191 -7.81 -13.74 1.00
CA GLY A 191 -8.15 -15.02 0.36
C GLY A 191 -8.54 -14.86 -1.10
N LEU A 192 -7.88 -13.94 -1.81
CA LEU A 192 -8.12 -13.61 -3.21
C LEU A 192 -6.84 -13.79 -4.03
N HIS A 193 -7.01 -14.00 -5.33
CA HIS A 193 -5.92 -13.99 -6.30
C HIS A 193 -5.64 -12.56 -6.73
N ALA A 194 -4.37 -12.16 -6.64
CA ALA A 194 -3.90 -10.86 -7.08
C ALA A 194 -3.25 -10.97 -8.46
N ARG A 195 -3.56 -10.06 -9.36
CA ARG A 195 -2.77 -9.83 -10.57
C ARG A 195 -2.47 -8.35 -10.70
N HIS A 196 -1.37 -8.05 -11.37
CA HIS A 196 -1.01 -6.68 -11.67
C HIS A 196 -0.28 -6.56 -13.00
N GLU A 197 -0.37 -5.38 -13.57
CA GLU A 197 0.43 -4.95 -14.71
C GLU A 197 0.97 -3.56 -14.41
N LEU A 198 2.27 -3.35 -14.65
CA LEU A 198 2.86 -2.02 -14.60
C LEU A 198 2.66 -1.34 -15.95
N THR A 199 2.07 -0.15 -15.95
CA THR A 199 1.76 0.60 -17.17
C THR A 199 2.60 1.86 -17.25
N ARG A 200 2.65 2.47 -18.44
CA ARG A 200 3.27 3.77 -18.66
C ARG A 200 2.43 4.55 -19.67
N GLU A 201 1.81 5.62 -19.18
CA GLU A 201 1.00 6.54 -19.98
C GLU A 201 1.78 7.84 -20.22
N VAL A 202 1.19 8.79 -20.96
CA VAL A 202 1.78 10.12 -21.21
C VAL A 202 2.09 10.85 -19.91
N GLU A 203 1.23 10.69 -18.90
CA GLU A 203 1.35 11.31 -17.58
C GLU A 203 2.39 10.63 -16.69
N GLY A 204 2.97 9.50 -17.12
CA GLY A 204 4.03 8.79 -16.41
C GLY A 204 3.67 7.35 -16.05
N PRO A 205 4.40 6.75 -15.08
CA PRO A 205 4.17 5.37 -14.65
C PRO A 205 2.82 5.18 -13.97
N GLY A 206 2.16 4.07 -14.28
CA GLY A 206 0.90 3.64 -13.69
C GLY A 206 0.91 2.15 -13.39
N CYS A 207 -0.24 1.62 -12.99
CA CYS A 207 -0.46 0.18 -12.87
C CYS A 207 -1.94 -0.18 -12.91
N VAL A 208 -2.24 -1.42 -13.28
CA VAL A 208 -3.57 -2.02 -13.16
C VAL A 208 -3.48 -3.16 -12.15
N TRP A 209 -4.46 -3.26 -11.26
CA TRP A 209 -4.57 -4.32 -10.26
C TRP A 209 -5.90 -5.04 -10.41
N SER A 210 -5.87 -6.37 -10.39
CA SER A 210 -7.08 -7.18 -10.23
C SER A 210 -7.04 -8.00 -8.95
N ALA A 211 -8.21 -8.15 -8.34
CA ALA A 211 -8.48 -9.06 -7.25
C ALA A 211 -9.62 -9.98 -7.69
N GLU A 212 -9.43 -11.29 -7.57
CA GLU A 212 -10.37 -12.29 -8.06
C GLU A 212 -10.56 -13.39 -7.02
N ARG A 213 -11.82 -13.79 -6.80
CA ARG A 213 -12.13 -15.00 -6.02
C ARG A 213 -11.73 -16.22 -6.84
N GLU A 214 -11.09 -17.20 -6.20
CA GLU A 214 -10.94 -18.51 -6.83
C GLU A 214 -12.32 -19.14 -6.91
N LEU A 215 -12.87 -19.25 -8.12
CA LEU A 215 -14.05 -20.09 -8.32
C LEU A 215 -13.63 -21.54 -8.08
N PRO A 216 -14.39 -22.33 -7.30
CA PRO A 216 -14.17 -23.77 -7.22
C PRO A 216 -14.11 -24.31 -8.64
N ARG A 217 -13.07 -25.10 -8.97
CA ARG A 217 -13.06 -25.78 -10.26
C ARG A 217 -14.33 -26.63 -10.33
N PRO A 218 -15.10 -26.58 -11.44
CA PRO A 218 -16.23 -27.47 -11.59
C PRO A 218 -15.73 -28.92 -11.50
N GLY A 219 -16.10 -29.62 -10.43
CA GLY A 219 -15.73 -31.03 -10.19
C GLY A 219 -15.06 -31.36 -8.86
N SER A 220 -14.78 -30.42 -7.96
CA SER A 220 -14.28 -30.72 -6.60
C SER A 220 -15.38 -30.55 -5.55
N ALA A 221 -16.32 -31.48 -5.51
CA ALA A 221 -17.15 -31.73 -4.35
C ALA A 221 -17.00 -33.23 -4.04
N ASP A 222 -16.34 -33.52 -2.92
CA ASP A 222 -16.42 -34.83 -2.25
C ASP A 222 -17.68 -34.85 -1.36
#